data_AF-A0A252D6I4-F1
#
_entry.id   AF-A0A252D6I4-F1
#
_cell.length_a   1.000
_cell.length_b   1.000
_cell.length_c   1.000
_cell.angle_alpha   90.00
_cell.angle_beta   90.00
_cell.angle_gamma   90.00
#
_symmetry.space_group_name_H-M   'P 1'
#
loop_
_entity.id
_entity.type
_entity.pdbx_description
1 polymer ?
#
loop_
_entity_poly.entity_id
_entity_poly.type
_entity_poly.pdbx_seq_one_letter_code
_entity_poly.pdbx_strand_id
1 'polypeptide(L)'
;MPTDYVLFVHGVKVHDQKEFERLSTILLNRIRDSISDKSRVVTPIFFFWGDLNLAAQRELVAGLKASPKWNDFWFRDFRTEQILEFVGDAALYLSRHVGTQVVQRFKDKALGVLKGGNTSDRLHIITHSWGTVILFDILFARRWEDLMLDAEVRESVKQLRNTLFGIDPNPQSGIPIASIQTMGSPLALFSLLNISGNVNGVSTHDLTPELSNFLEKLYTLRHKPLPWRNFAHPGDPIAYPLEGLKQMLLDHSATYVDIQDVISEQGNIFNRPFSQKLVPLLWGGEAHNSYWDNQLVGKTISEIIRAAA
;
A
#
# COMPACT_ATOMS: atom_id res chain seq x y z
N MET A 1 -27.44 -4.62 5.20
CA MET A 1 -26.59 -5.82 5.33
C MET A 1 -25.18 -5.34 5.67
N PRO A 2 -24.48 -5.96 6.62
CA PRO A 2 -23.10 -5.58 6.92
C PRO A 2 -22.19 -5.73 5.70
N THR A 3 -21.27 -4.79 5.52
CA THR A 3 -20.39 -4.72 4.34
C THR A 3 -18.92 -4.79 4.75
N ASP A 4 -18.15 -5.56 3.98
CA ASP A 4 -16.71 -5.64 4.00
C ASP A 4 -16.18 -4.84 2.80
N TYR A 5 -15.72 -3.63 3.08
CA TYR A 5 -15.07 -2.80 2.08
C TYR A 5 -13.63 -3.27 1.89
N VAL A 6 -13.21 -3.42 0.64
CA VAL A 6 -11.85 -3.85 0.28
C VAL A 6 -11.18 -2.71 -0.49
N LEU A 7 -10.32 -1.96 0.18
CA LEU A 7 -9.57 -0.85 -0.42
C LEU A 7 -8.32 -1.39 -1.11
N PHE A 8 -8.32 -1.31 -2.44
CA PHE A 8 -7.16 -1.61 -3.27
C PHE A 8 -6.34 -0.36 -3.54
N VAL A 9 -5.04 -0.43 -3.30
CA VAL A 9 -4.07 0.63 -3.61
C VAL A 9 -2.91 0.06 -4.41
N HIS A 10 -2.71 0.55 -5.63
CA HIS A 10 -1.57 0.16 -6.46
C HIS A 10 -0.31 0.96 -6.12
N GLY A 11 0.85 0.42 -6.50
CA GLY A 11 2.12 1.14 -6.45
C GLY A 11 2.48 1.85 -7.74
N VAL A 12 3.77 2.06 -7.94
CA VAL A 12 4.31 2.71 -9.13
C VAL A 12 4.09 1.87 -10.39
N LYS A 13 4.28 2.47 -11.57
CA LYS A 13 4.23 1.80 -12.87
C LYS A 13 2.84 1.25 -13.26
N VAL A 14 1.79 1.78 -12.65
CA VAL A 14 0.41 1.42 -12.95
C VAL A 14 -0.31 2.69 -13.41
N HIS A 15 -0.28 2.94 -14.71
CA HIS A 15 -0.78 4.19 -15.30
C HIS A 15 -2.10 4.05 -16.07
N ASP A 16 -2.62 2.82 -16.19
CA ASP A 16 -3.94 2.54 -16.75
C ASP A 16 -4.90 2.10 -15.65
N GLN A 17 -5.93 2.91 -15.41
CA GLN A 17 -6.96 2.64 -14.42
C GLN A 17 -7.73 1.34 -14.71
N LYS A 18 -8.03 1.04 -15.98
CA LYS A 18 -8.79 -0.16 -16.35
C LYS A 18 -7.98 -1.42 -16.06
N GLU A 19 -6.68 -1.37 -16.29
CA GLU A 19 -5.79 -2.49 -16.00
C GLU A 19 -5.68 -2.71 -14.48
N PHE A 20 -5.54 -1.63 -13.70
CA PHE A 20 -5.56 -1.73 -12.24
C PHE A 20 -6.87 -2.34 -11.71
N GLU A 21 -8.01 -1.85 -12.21
CA GLU A 21 -9.33 -2.37 -11.82
C GLU A 21 -9.50 -3.83 -12.24
N ARG A 22 -9.00 -4.22 -13.41
CA ARG A 22 -9.01 -5.61 -13.88
C ARG A 22 -8.21 -6.53 -12.96
N LEU A 23 -6.96 -6.18 -12.65
CA LEU A 23 -6.08 -6.94 -11.75
C LEU A 23 -6.68 -7.05 -10.33
N SER A 24 -7.20 -5.94 -9.82
CA SER A 24 -7.85 -5.91 -8.50
C SER A 24 -9.13 -6.76 -8.49
N THR A 25 -9.89 -6.77 -9.59
CA THR A 25 -11.10 -7.59 -9.74
C THR A 25 -10.78 -9.08 -9.78
N ILE A 26 -9.66 -9.49 -10.39
CA ILE A 26 -9.19 -10.88 -10.35
C ILE A 26 -8.96 -11.31 -8.91
N LEU A 27 -8.20 -10.55 -8.14
CA LEU A 27 -7.95 -10.86 -6.73
C LEU A 27 -9.24 -10.84 -5.90
N LEU A 28 -10.12 -9.86 -6.14
CA LEU A 28 -11.42 -9.75 -5.47
C LEU A 28 -12.30 -10.98 -5.72
N ASN A 29 -12.32 -11.50 -6.95
CA ASN A 29 -13.08 -12.71 -7.28
C ASN A 29 -12.51 -13.92 -6.54
N ARG A 30 -11.18 -14.09 -6.50
CA ARG A 30 -10.53 -15.16 -5.72
C ARG A 30 -10.87 -15.09 -4.23
N ILE A 31 -10.94 -13.88 -3.67
CA ILE A 31 -11.38 -13.65 -2.29
C ILE A 31 -12.85 -14.08 -2.13
N ARG A 32 -13.75 -13.58 -2.97
CA ARG A 32 -15.20 -13.83 -2.90
C ARG A 32 -15.55 -15.31 -3.09
N ASP A 33 -14.85 -16.01 -3.97
CA ASP A 33 -15.04 -17.42 -4.25
C ASP A 33 -14.63 -18.29 -3.06
N SER A 34 -13.65 -17.83 -2.28
CA SER A 34 -13.17 -18.52 -1.07
C SER A 34 -14.01 -18.21 0.18
N ILE A 35 -14.91 -17.23 0.12
CA ILE A 35 -15.86 -16.90 1.20
C ILE A 35 -17.19 -17.63 0.94
N SER A 36 -17.42 -18.73 1.68
CA SER A 36 -18.67 -19.50 1.62
C SER A 36 -19.84 -18.80 2.34
N ASP A 37 -19.56 -18.02 3.38
CA ASP A 37 -20.58 -17.27 4.11
C ASP A 37 -21.01 -16.02 3.35
N LYS A 38 -22.30 -15.92 3.00
CA LYS A 38 -22.88 -14.78 2.27
C LYS A 38 -23.64 -13.81 3.18
N SER A 39 -23.44 -13.89 4.50
CA SER A 39 -24.04 -12.97 5.49
C SER A 39 -23.58 -11.51 5.34
N ARG A 40 -22.49 -11.26 4.60
CA ARG A 40 -21.88 -9.94 4.39
C ARG A 40 -21.63 -9.67 2.91
N VAL A 41 -21.75 -8.41 2.49
CA VAL A 41 -21.34 -7.97 1.14
C VAL A 41 -19.84 -7.72 1.14
N VAL A 42 -19.12 -8.12 0.09
CA VAL A 42 -17.73 -7.67 -0.12
C VAL A 42 -17.72 -6.63 -1.25
N THR A 43 -17.37 -5.38 -0.93
CA THR A 43 -17.44 -4.23 -1.86
C THR A 43 -16.05 -3.65 -2.10
N PRO A 44 -15.56 -3.57 -3.36
CA PRO A 44 -14.25 -3.00 -3.63
C PRO A 44 -14.26 -1.46 -3.60
N ILE A 45 -13.13 -0.89 -3.23
CA ILE A 45 -12.79 0.52 -3.41
C ILE A 45 -11.47 0.56 -4.14
N PHE A 46 -11.44 1.12 -5.35
CA PHE A 46 -10.22 1.23 -6.14
C PHE A 46 -9.62 2.62 -5.99
N PHE A 47 -8.45 2.71 -5.37
CA PHE A 47 -7.71 3.97 -5.29
C PHE A 47 -6.62 4.01 -6.37
N PHE A 48 -6.95 4.71 -7.47
CA PHE A 48 -6.06 4.91 -8.60
C PHE A 48 -5.44 6.31 -8.60
N TRP A 49 -4.12 6.39 -8.76
CA TRP A 49 -3.35 7.65 -8.74
C TRP A 49 -2.30 7.76 -9.84
N GLY A 50 -2.04 6.68 -10.60
CA GLY A 50 -0.84 6.61 -11.46
C GLY A 50 -0.83 7.50 -12.70
N ASP A 51 -1.98 8.05 -13.12
CA ASP A 51 -2.05 9.02 -14.20
C ASP A 51 -1.48 10.40 -13.83
N LEU A 52 -1.38 10.74 -12.54
CA LEU A 52 -0.91 12.07 -12.09
C LEU A 52 0.51 12.40 -12.56
N ASN A 53 1.33 11.37 -12.75
CA ASN A 53 2.75 11.52 -13.07
C ASN A 53 3.05 11.47 -14.57
N LEU A 54 2.08 11.03 -15.38
CA LEU A 54 2.30 10.72 -16.80
C LEU A 54 2.82 11.91 -17.60
N ALA A 55 2.30 13.12 -17.36
CA ALA A 55 2.72 14.31 -18.10
C ALA A 55 4.20 14.63 -17.83
N ALA A 56 4.60 14.69 -16.56
CA ALA A 56 5.98 14.98 -16.16
C ALA A 56 6.96 13.89 -16.64
N GLN A 57 6.56 12.61 -16.58
CA GLN A 57 7.37 11.52 -17.09
C GLN A 57 7.56 11.61 -18.60
N ARG A 58 6.48 11.87 -19.36
CA ARG A 58 6.56 12.02 -20.83
C ARG A 58 7.45 13.20 -21.22
N GLU A 59 7.38 14.31 -20.50
CA GLU A 59 8.24 15.46 -20.71
C GLU A 59 9.72 15.11 -20.48
N LEU A 60 10.04 14.43 -19.38
CA LEU A 60 11.40 13.98 -19.10
C LEU A 60 11.91 12.99 -20.16
N VAL A 61 11.09 12.03 -20.58
CA VAL A 61 11.44 11.09 -21.67
C VAL A 61 11.70 11.83 -22.98
N ALA A 62 10.88 12.82 -23.32
CA ALA A 62 11.07 13.63 -24.52
C ALA A 62 12.39 14.40 -24.45
N GLY A 63 12.71 15.01 -23.31
CA GLY A 63 13.98 15.71 -23.09
C GLY A 63 15.20 14.79 -23.19
N LEU A 64 15.13 13.59 -22.61
CA LEU A 64 16.19 12.58 -22.72
C LEU A 64 16.39 12.15 -24.18
N LYS A 65 15.30 11.86 -24.90
CA LYS A 65 15.32 11.42 -26.31
C LYS A 65 15.78 12.53 -27.28
N ALA A 66 15.61 13.80 -26.91
CA ALA A 66 16.09 14.94 -27.70
C ALA A 66 17.63 15.08 -27.66
N SER A 67 18.32 14.46 -26.71
CA SER A 67 19.79 14.49 -26.66
C SER A 67 20.39 13.77 -27.87
N PRO A 68 21.37 14.36 -28.58
CA PRO A 68 22.05 13.69 -29.68
C PRO A 68 22.83 12.44 -29.22
N LYS A 69 23.07 12.32 -27.92
CA LYS A 69 23.74 11.18 -27.28
C LYS A 69 22.80 10.07 -26.83
N TRP A 70 21.48 10.26 -26.91
CA TRP A 70 20.52 9.25 -26.45
C TRP A 70 20.75 7.89 -27.12
N ASN A 71 21.08 7.90 -28.40
CA ASN A 71 21.31 6.67 -29.17
C ASN A 71 22.58 5.91 -28.74
N ASP A 72 23.50 6.54 -28.02
CA ASP A 72 24.71 5.89 -27.51
C ASP A 72 24.42 5.09 -26.22
N PHE A 73 23.31 5.36 -25.52
CA PHE A 73 22.96 4.66 -24.29
C PHE A 73 22.44 3.25 -24.55
N TRP A 74 22.85 2.31 -23.69
CA TRP A 74 22.33 0.95 -23.67
C TRP A 74 21.06 0.83 -22.82
N PHE A 75 20.23 -0.15 -23.15
CA PHE A 75 18.99 -0.49 -22.43
C PHE A 75 18.02 0.69 -22.31
N ARG A 76 17.86 1.47 -23.39
CA ARG A 76 17.04 2.70 -23.41
C ARG A 76 15.61 2.44 -22.96
N ASP A 77 14.97 1.40 -23.47
CA ASP A 77 13.58 1.06 -23.13
C ASP A 77 13.48 0.62 -21.67
N PHE A 78 14.41 -0.20 -21.17
CA PHE A 78 14.49 -0.54 -19.74
C PHE A 78 14.68 0.70 -18.85
N ARG A 79 15.50 1.67 -19.27
CA ARG A 79 15.69 2.92 -18.54
C ARG A 79 14.41 3.76 -18.49
N THR A 80 13.67 3.85 -19.59
CA THR A 80 12.46 4.70 -19.67
C THR A 80 11.18 4.02 -19.18
N GLU A 81 11.04 2.70 -19.36
CA GLU A 81 9.81 1.94 -19.10
C GLU A 81 9.88 1.07 -17.82
N GLN A 82 11.05 0.98 -17.18
CA GLN A 82 11.19 0.24 -15.92
C GLN A 82 11.77 1.13 -14.83
N ILE A 83 13.00 1.62 -15.03
CA ILE A 83 13.67 2.44 -14.01
C ILE A 83 12.94 3.77 -13.85
N LEU A 84 12.69 4.49 -14.94
CA LEU A 84 12.09 5.82 -14.85
C LEU A 84 10.65 5.77 -14.37
N GLU A 85 9.83 4.83 -14.84
CA GLU A 85 8.45 4.72 -14.34
C GLU A 85 8.44 4.40 -12.84
N PHE A 86 9.29 3.47 -12.38
CA PHE A 86 9.38 3.11 -10.97
C PHE A 86 9.91 4.26 -10.10
N VAL A 87 11.12 4.76 -10.40
CA VAL A 87 11.81 5.79 -9.60
C VAL A 87 11.14 7.14 -9.79
N GLY A 88 10.68 7.45 -11.00
CA GLY A 88 10.00 8.69 -11.32
C GLY A 88 8.67 8.81 -10.60
N ASP A 89 7.87 7.73 -10.54
CA ASP A 89 6.62 7.76 -9.76
C ASP A 89 6.89 7.98 -8.27
N ALA A 90 7.87 7.27 -7.70
CA ALA A 90 8.27 7.42 -6.30
C ALA A 90 8.78 8.84 -6.01
N ALA A 91 9.66 9.38 -6.86
CA ALA A 91 10.22 10.72 -6.72
C ALA A 91 9.14 11.81 -6.84
N LEU A 92 8.23 11.66 -7.80
CA LEU A 92 7.13 12.61 -7.98
C LEU A 92 6.20 12.60 -6.76
N TYR A 93 5.86 11.44 -6.20
CA TYR A 93 5.06 11.38 -4.97
C TYR A 93 5.68 12.14 -3.78
N LEU A 94 7.00 12.08 -3.64
CA LEU A 94 7.70 12.83 -2.59
C LEU A 94 7.56 14.34 -2.74
N SER A 95 7.34 14.83 -3.96
CA SER A 95 7.03 16.25 -4.18
C SER A 95 5.71 16.62 -3.49
N ARG A 96 5.70 17.76 -2.79
CA ARG A 96 4.50 18.26 -2.09
C ARG A 96 3.32 18.45 -3.03
N HIS A 97 3.58 18.85 -4.28
CA HIS A 97 2.56 19.13 -5.28
C HIS A 97 1.81 17.86 -5.72
N VAL A 98 2.53 16.82 -6.15
CA VAL A 98 1.91 15.55 -6.55
C VAL A 98 1.31 14.84 -5.34
N GLY A 99 2.01 14.81 -4.20
CA GLY A 99 1.48 14.24 -2.96
C GLY A 99 0.12 14.85 -2.58
N THR A 100 -0.01 16.17 -2.72
CA THR A 100 -1.29 16.87 -2.49
C THR A 100 -2.38 16.40 -3.45
N GLN A 101 -2.08 16.25 -4.74
CA GLN A 101 -3.04 15.75 -5.73
C GLN A 101 -3.48 14.31 -5.42
N VAL A 102 -2.54 13.46 -4.98
CA VAL A 102 -2.84 12.09 -4.53
C VAL A 102 -3.80 12.11 -3.33
N VAL A 103 -3.55 12.95 -2.33
CA VAL A 103 -4.44 13.13 -1.17
C VAL A 103 -5.84 13.57 -1.59
N GLN A 104 -5.95 14.59 -2.45
CA GLN A 104 -7.25 15.09 -2.90
C GLN A 104 -8.01 14.02 -3.69
N ARG A 105 -7.33 13.27 -4.56
CA ARG A 105 -7.95 12.16 -5.27
C ARG A 105 -8.40 11.04 -4.34
N PHE A 106 -7.61 10.73 -3.31
CA PHE A 106 -8.00 9.73 -2.32
C PHE A 106 -9.27 10.19 -1.57
N LYS A 107 -9.31 11.47 -1.16
CA LYS A 107 -10.49 12.09 -0.56
C LYS A 107 -11.72 11.89 -1.45
N ASP A 108 -11.63 12.27 -2.72
CA ASP A 108 -12.77 12.26 -3.64
C ASP A 108 -13.24 10.85 -3.99
N LYS A 109 -12.33 9.88 -4.12
CA LYS A 109 -12.65 8.50 -4.53
C LYS A 109 -13.01 7.58 -3.37
N ALA A 110 -12.33 7.68 -2.24
CA ALA A 110 -12.56 6.76 -1.11
C ALA A 110 -13.57 7.31 -0.10
N LEU A 111 -13.54 8.61 0.23
CA LEU A 111 -14.52 9.14 1.20
C LEU A 111 -15.94 9.07 0.68
N GLY A 112 -16.14 9.23 -0.63
CA GLY A 112 -17.48 9.10 -1.24
C GLY A 112 -18.12 7.73 -0.99
N VAL A 113 -17.31 6.65 -1.00
CA VAL A 113 -17.80 5.29 -0.77
C VAL A 113 -17.96 4.96 0.72
N LEU A 114 -17.11 5.54 1.56
CA LEU A 114 -17.07 5.25 3.00
C LEU A 114 -18.06 6.11 3.82
N LYS A 115 -18.50 7.27 3.29
CA LYS A 115 -19.53 8.11 3.91
C LYS A 115 -20.88 7.41 3.86
N GLY A 116 -21.37 6.96 5.03
CA GLY A 116 -22.63 6.25 5.18
C GLY A 116 -22.50 4.78 5.58
N GLY A 117 -21.29 4.33 5.93
CA GLY A 117 -21.07 3.00 6.50
C GLY A 117 -21.86 2.77 7.80
N ASN A 118 -22.29 1.54 8.02
CA ASN A 118 -22.93 1.11 9.26
C ASN A 118 -21.89 0.72 10.31
N THR A 119 -22.28 0.71 11.59
CA THR A 119 -21.41 0.28 12.71
C THR A 119 -20.94 -1.18 12.62
N SER A 120 -21.58 -1.98 11.77
CA SER A 120 -21.20 -3.39 11.51
C SER A 120 -20.30 -3.55 10.28
N ASP A 121 -20.01 -2.47 9.55
CA ASP A 121 -19.15 -2.49 8.37
C ASP A 121 -17.68 -2.58 8.78
N ARG A 122 -16.86 -3.12 7.89
CA ARG A 122 -15.43 -3.35 8.13
C ARG A 122 -14.63 -2.93 6.91
N LEU A 123 -13.43 -2.41 7.14
CA LEU A 123 -12.51 -2.03 6.07
C LEU A 123 -11.30 -2.96 6.05
N HIS A 124 -11.02 -3.55 4.90
CA HIS A 124 -9.85 -4.39 4.64
C HIS A 124 -8.95 -3.67 3.63
N ILE A 125 -7.71 -3.41 4.00
CA ILE A 125 -6.76 -2.70 3.16
C ILE A 125 -5.91 -3.70 2.38
N ILE A 126 -5.85 -3.57 1.07
CA ILE A 126 -4.97 -4.35 0.20
C ILE A 126 -4.09 -3.38 -0.58
N THR A 127 -2.81 -3.32 -0.23
CA THR A 127 -1.83 -2.49 -0.92
C THR A 127 -0.84 -3.34 -1.70
N HIS A 128 -0.36 -2.79 -2.81
CA HIS A 128 0.69 -3.39 -3.62
C HIS A 128 1.86 -2.43 -3.75
N SER A 129 3.09 -2.93 -3.61
CA SER A 129 4.31 -2.18 -3.87
C SER A 129 4.34 -0.85 -3.09
N TRP A 130 4.77 0.22 -3.75
CA TRP A 130 4.76 1.61 -3.27
C TRP A 130 3.39 2.13 -2.85
N GLY A 131 2.27 1.48 -3.24
CA GLY A 131 0.94 1.82 -2.75
C GLY A 131 0.86 1.69 -1.23
N THR A 132 1.65 0.78 -0.65
CA THR A 132 1.79 0.65 0.80
C THR A 132 2.41 1.90 1.41
N VAL A 133 3.52 2.37 0.85
CA VAL A 133 4.25 3.54 1.35
C VAL A 133 3.40 4.80 1.22
N ILE A 134 2.73 4.98 0.07
CA ILE A 134 1.83 6.13 -0.18
C ILE A 134 0.69 6.14 0.82
N LEU A 135 0.01 5.00 0.99
CA LEU A 135 -1.11 4.92 1.93
C LEU A 135 -0.65 5.19 3.36
N PHE A 136 0.44 4.56 3.80
CA PHE A 136 0.96 4.73 5.15
C PHE A 136 1.45 6.16 5.40
N ASP A 137 2.09 6.80 4.42
CA ASP A 137 2.50 8.20 4.52
C ASP A 137 1.29 9.13 4.72
N ILE A 138 0.23 9.00 3.91
CA ILE A 138 -1.01 9.79 4.07
C ILE A 138 -1.62 9.57 5.46
N LEU A 139 -1.67 8.32 5.89
CA LEU A 139 -2.34 7.91 7.11
C LEU A 139 -1.57 8.24 8.40
N PHE A 140 -0.23 8.23 8.36
CA PHE A 140 0.58 8.23 9.59
C PHE A 140 1.75 9.21 9.57
N ALA A 141 2.18 9.74 8.42
CA ALA A 141 3.32 10.66 8.41
C ALA A 141 2.94 12.04 8.96
N ARG A 142 3.84 12.63 9.74
CA ARG A 142 3.68 13.97 10.33
C ARG A 142 3.83 15.10 9.31
N ARG A 143 4.41 14.84 8.14
CA ARG A 143 4.58 15.86 7.09
C ARG A 143 3.25 16.52 6.69
N TRP A 144 2.13 15.82 6.86
CA TRP A 144 0.78 16.32 6.57
C TRP A 144 0.21 17.28 7.63
N GLU A 145 0.90 17.45 8.75
CA GLU A 145 0.55 18.40 9.81
C GLU A 145 1.34 19.72 9.69
N ASP A 146 2.29 19.81 8.74
CA ASP A 146 3.13 20.99 8.52
C ASP A 146 2.25 22.23 8.23
N LEU A 147 2.38 23.27 9.07
CA LEU A 147 1.62 24.51 8.94
C LEU A 147 1.88 25.26 7.62
N MET A 148 2.98 24.94 6.93
CA MET A 148 3.29 25.47 5.60
C MET A 148 2.48 24.80 4.48
N LEU A 149 1.76 23.70 4.77
CA LEU A 149 0.79 23.13 3.85
C LEU A 149 -0.53 23.91 3.89
N ASP A 150 -1.14 24.04 2.71
CA ASP A 150 -2.47 24.60 2.54
C ASP A 150 -3.45 23.98 3.54
N ALA A 151 -4.22 24.82 4.22
CA ALA A 151 -5.14 24.39 5.28
C ALA A 151 -6.15 23.35 4.77
N GLU A 152 -6.58 23.47 3.50
CA GLU A 152 -7.47 22.51 2.86
C GLU A 152 -6.84 21.11 2.74
N VAL A 153 -5.54 21.02 2.43
CA VAL A 153 -4.85 19.73 2.30
C VAL A 153 -4.74 19.05 3.65
N ARG A 154 -4.37 19.82 4.68
CA ARG A 154 -4.31 19.31 6.07
C ARG A 154 -5.67 18.79 6.53
N GLU A 155 -6.73 19.52 6.22
CA GLU A 155 -8.10 19.11 6.53
C GLU A 155 -8.52 17.85 5.74
N SER A 156 -8.16 17.75 4.45
CA SER A 156 -8.39 16.54 3.65
C SER A 156 -7.72 15.30 4.26
N VAL A 157 -6.46 15.41 4.70
CA VAL A 157 -5.75 14.30 5.36
C VAL A 157 -6.43 13.95 6.69
N LYS A 158 -6.79 14.95 7.49
CA LYS A 158 -7.51 14.73 8.75
C LYS A 158 -8.84 14.01 8.53
N GLN A 159 -9.61 14.40 7.51
CA GLN A 159 -10.87 13.75 7.16
C GLN A 159 -10.66 12.31 6.68
N LEU A 160 -9.62 12.05 5.89
CA LEU A 160 -9.23 10.70 5.47
C LEU A 160 -8.92 9.82 6.68
N ARG A 161 -8.03 10.28 7.57
CA ARG A 161 -7.68 9.58 8.82
C ARG A 161 -8.93 9.31 9.65
N ASN A 162 -9.77 10.31 9.90
CA ASN A 162 -10.99 10.14 10.71
C ASN A 162 -11.97 9.12 10.10
N THR A 163 -12.17 9.16 8.77
CA THR A 163 -13.14 8.27 8.10
C THR A 163 -12.63 6.83 8.03
N LEU A 164 -11.34 6.64 7.74
CA LEU A 164 -10.73 5.31 7.61
C LEU A 164 -10.47 4.67 8.96
N PHE A 165 -10.23 5.47 10.00
CA PHE A 165 -9.97 4.95 11.32
C PHE A 165 -11.26 4.74 12.09
N GLY A 166 -12.25 5.64 11.99
CA GLY A 166 -13.49 5.51 12.76
C GLY A 166 -13.22 5.37 14.25
N ILE A 167 -12.21 6.08 14.75
CA ILE A 167 -11.67 5.93 16.11
C ILE A 167 -11.84 7.22 16.93
N ASP A 168 -11.80 8.40 16.29
CA ASP A 168 -11.81 9.71 16.99
C ASP A 168 -12.37 10.83 16.09
N PRO A 169 -13.08 11.85 16.62
CA PRO A 169 -13.76 11.90 17.92
C PRO A 169 -15.10 11.14 17.93
N ASN A 170 -15.54 10.62 16.78
CA ASN A 170 -16.80 9.90 16.63
C ASN A 170 -16.52 8.50 16.09
N PRO A 171 -16.31 7.48 16.95
CA PRO A 171 -16.04 6.11 16.53
C PRO A 171 -17.12 5.52 15.61
N GLN A 172 -18.33 6.08 15.66
CA GLN A 172 -19.46 5.68 14.81
C GLN A 172 -19.51 6.38 13.44
N SER A 173 -18.57 7.30 13.15
CA SER A 173 -18.56 8.10 11.91
C SER A 173 -17.63 7.57 10.81
N GLY A 174 -16.85 6.53 11.10
CA GLY A 174 -15.95 5.88 10.16
C GLY A 174 -16.11 4.37 10.15
N ILE A 175 -15.38 3.69 9.27
CA ILE A 175 -15.42 2.23 9.14
C ILE A 175 -14.12 1.67 9.72
N PRO A 176 -14.17 0.90 10.82
CA PRO A 176 -12.95 0.42 11.47
C PRO A 176 -12.17 -0.54 10.55
N ILE A 177 -10.85 -0.37 10.53
CA ILE A 177 -9.96 -1.27 9.79
C ILE A 177 -9.94 -2.64 10.48
N ALA A 178 -10.29 -3.65 9.71
CA ALA A 178 -10.37 -5.03 10.16
C ALA A 178 -9.11 -5.84 9.82
N SER A 179 -8.40 -5.52 8.74
CA SER A 179 -7.11 -6.14 8.39
C SER A 179 -6.28 -5.35 7.37
N ILE A 180 -4.97 -5.56 7.34
CA ILE A 180 -4.01 -4.98 6.38
C ILE A 180 -3.27 -6.07 5.60
N GLN A 181 -3.26 -5.95 4.27
CA GLN A 181 -2.65 -6.90 3.36
C GLN A 181 -1.66 -6.12 2.50
N THR A 182 -0.37 -6.41 2.63
CA THR A 182 0.69 -5.77 1.85
C THR A 182 1.27 -6.77 0.86
N MET A 183 1.33 -6.43 -0.43
CA MET A 183 1.82 -7.31 -1.49
C MET A 183 3.05 -6.69 -2.14
N GLY A 184 4.19 -7.37 -2.14
CA GLY A 184 5.41 -6.85 -2.75
C GLY A 184 5.89 -5.52 -2.16
N SER A 185 5.60 -5.26 -0.88
CA SER A 185 5.76 -3.95 -0.28
C SER A 185 7.22 -3.65 0.10
N PRO A 186 7.75 -2.46 -0.23
CA PRO A 186 9.06 -2.01 0.22
C PRO A 186 9.03 -1.39 1.63
N LEU A 187 8.00 -1.63 2.44
CA LEU A 187 7.86 -1.02 3.77
C LEU A 187 9.06 -1.30 4.70
N ALA A 188 9.66 -2.49 4.60
CA ALA A 188 10.88 -2.84 5.32
C ALA A 188 12.09 -1.95 4.95
N LEU A 189 12.15 -1.43 3.73
CA LEU A 189 13.17 -0.46 3.33
C LEU A 189 12.80 0.94 3.83
N PHE A 190 11.52 1.29 3.74
CA PHE A 190 11.03 2.59 4.21
C PHE A 190 11.19 2.77 5.72
N SER A 191 11.25 1.68 6.49
CA SER A 191 11.55 1.76 7.93
C SER A 191 12.93 2.35 8.24
N LEU A 192 13.85 2.42 7.27
CA LEU A 192 15.09 3.17 7.42
C LEU A 192 14.83 4.66 7.73
N LEU A 193 13.72 5.23 7.27
CA LEU A 193 13.33 6.61 7.61
C LEU A 193 12.90 6.74 9.07
N ASN A 194 12.26 5.71 9.62
CA ASN A 194 11.93 5.65 11.05
C ASN A 194 13.21 5.43 11.88
N ILE A 195 14.08 4.50 11.48
CA ILE A 195 15.36 4.22 12.14
C ILE A 195 16.26 5.47 12.14
N SER A 196 16.41 6.13 10.99
CA SER A 196 17.21 7.35 10.87
C SER A 196 16.64 8.49 11.70
N GLY A 197 15.31 8.59 11.82
CA GLY A 197 14.64 9.57 12.68
C GLY A 197 14.92 9.35 14.17
N ASN A 198 14.93 8.09 14.60
CA ASN A 198 15.25 7.73 15.98
C ASN A 198 16.74 7.93 16.33
N VAL A 199 17.63 7.86 15.34
CA VAL A 199 19.09 8.00 15.54
C VAL A 199 19.56 9.47 15.46
N ASN A 200 19.00 10.29 14.57
CA ASN A 200 19.55 11.63 14.25
C ASN A 200 18.55 12.80 14.39
N GLY A 201 17.35 12.58 14.95
CA GLY A 201 16.33 13.62 15.19
C GLY A 201 15.03 13.40 14.40
N VAL A 202 13.96 14.13 14.72
CA VAL A 202 12.58 13.85 14.25
C VAL A 202 12.47 13.85 12.71
N SER A 203 12.26 12.68 12.12
CA SER A 203 11.97 12.53 10.69
C SER A 203 10.51 12.93 10.40
N THR A 204 10.29 13.78 9.41
CA THR A 204 8.93 14.18 8.99
C THR A 204 8.14 13.06 8.32
N HIS A 205 8.83 11.98 7.93
CA HIS A 205 8.26 10.76 7.36
C HIS A 205 8.22 9.62 8.38
N ASP A 206 8.52 9.89 9.65
CA ASP A 206 8.35 8.90 10.71
C ASP A 206 6.88 8.57 10.88
N LEU A 207 6.54 7.32 10.59
CA LEU A 207 5.18 6.79 10.66
C LEU A 207 4.82 6.30 12.07
N THR A 208 5.84 6.05 12.91
CA THR A 208 5.72 5.27 14.14
C THR A 208 4.73 5.86 15.15
N PRO A 209 4.72 7.19 15.44
CA PRO A 209 3.86 7.73 16.49
C PRO A 209 2.36 7.59 16.17
N GLU A 210 1.95 8.02 14.98
CA GLU A 210 0.54 7.98 14.58
C GLU A 210 0.07 6.55 14.27
N LEU A 211 0.96 5.69 13.74
CA LEU A 211 0.65 4.28 13.56
C LEU A 211 0.43 3.58 14.91
N SER A 212 1.28 3.83 15.91
CA SER A 212 1.12 3.31 17.27
C SER A 212 -0.18 3.76 17.93
N ASN A 213 -0.46 5.07 17.89
CA ASN A 213 -1.70 5.66 18.40
C ASN A 213 -2.95 5.06 17.71
N PHE A 214 -2.89 4.88 16.39
CA PHE A 214 -3.95 4.24 15.63
C PHE A 214 -4.16 2.77 16.07
N LEU A 215 -3.09 1.98 16.14
CA LEU A 215 -3.16 0.57 16.49
C LEU A 215 -3.68 0.35 17.91
N GLU A 216 -3.23 1.16 18.87
CA GLU A 216 -3.69 1.11 20.26
C GLU A 216 -5.20 1.35 20.34
N LYS A 217 -5.68 2.44 19.74
CA LYS A 217 -7.10 2.76 19.80
C LYS A 217 -7.96 1.75 19.04
N LEU A 218 -7.46 1.23 17.91
CA LEU A 218 -8.14 0.17 17.18
C LEU A 218 -8.23 -1.11 18.02
N TYR A 219 -7.17 -1.43 18.77
CA TYR A 219 -7.16 -2.55 19.70
C TYR A 219 -8.15 -2.33 20.85
N THR A 220 -8.25 -1.12 21.41
CA THR A 220 -9.28 -0.78 22.41
C THR A 220 -10.69 -0.98 21.86
N LEU A 221 -10.94 -0.61 20.61
CA LEU A 221 -12.26 -0.76 19.98
C LEU A 221 -12.60 -2.22 19.65
N ARG A 222 -11.63 -2.99 19.16
CA ARG A 222 -11.85 -4.35 18.65
C ARG A 222 -11.59 -5.46 19.67
N HIS A 223 -10.86 -5.15 20.74
CA HIS A 223 -10.34 -6.10 21.73
C HIS A 223 -9.56 -7.28 21.13
N LYS A 224 -8.96 -7.09 19.94
CA LYS A 224 -8.11 -8.08 19.28
C LYS A 224 -7.03 -7.40 18.44
N PRO A 225 -5.84 -8.01 18.31
CA PRO A 225 -4.79 -7.47 17.43
C PRO A 225 -5.28 -7.33 16.00
N LEU A 226 -4.83 -6.30 15.30
CA LEU A 226 -5.08 -6.12 13.88
C LEU A 226 -4.36 -7.21 13.08
N PRO A 227 -5.04 -8.08 12.32
CA PRO A 227 -4.38 -9.00 11.42
C PRO A 227 -3.70 -8.22 10.29
N TRP A 228 -2.42 -8.47 10.10
CA TRP A 228 -1.64 -7.95 8.99
C TRP A 228 -0.92 -9.12 8.29
N ARG A 229 -1.19 -9.31 7.00
CA ARG A 229 -0.47 -10.30 6.17
C ARG A 229 0.43 -9.60 5.16
N ASN A 230 1.71 -9.89 5.23
CA ASN A 230 2.71 -9.36 4.31
C ASN A 230 3.08 -10.45 3.30
N PHE A 231 2.61 -10.29 2.06
CA PHE A 231 2.88 -11.19 0.97
C PHE A 231 4.18 -10.80 0.26
N ALA A 232 5.12 -11.73 0.24
CA ALA A 232 6.39 -11.58 -0.46
C ALA A 232 6.58 -12.74 -1.47
N HIS A 233 7.02 -12.41 -2.67
CA HIS A 233 7.48 -13.38 -3.65
C HIS A 233 9.01 -13.46 -3.56
N PRO A 234 9.65 -14.64 -3.46
CA PRO A 234 11.11 -14.74 -3.29
C PRO A 234 11.93 -14.10 -4.44
N GLY A 235 11.35 -14.03 -5.64
CA GLY A 235 11.93 -13.36 -6.80
C GLY A 235 11.61 -11.86 -6.92
N ASP A 236 10.81 -11.29 -6.01
CA ASP A 236 10.50 -9.86 -5.99
C ASP A 236 11.60 -9.12 -5.21
N PRO A 237 12.43 -8.29 -5.87
CA PRO A 237 13.63 -7.73 -5.26
C PRO A 237 13.35 -6.65 -4.20
N ILE A 238 12.12 -6.15 -4.11
CA ILE A 238 11.76 -5.09 -3.16
C ILE A 238 10.80 -5.58 -2.05
N ALA A 239 10.39 -6.84 -2.10
CA ALA A 239 9.56 -7.46 -1.07
C ALA A 239 10.44 -8.12 -0.01
N TYR A 240 10.24 -7.74 1.25
CA TYR A 240 11.00 -8.27 2.38
C TYR A 240 10.07 -8.78 3.48
N PRO A 241 10.52 -9.78 4.27
CA PRO A 241 9.85 -10.17 5.51
C PRO A 241 9.68 -8.97 6.45
N LEU A 242 8.49 -8.84 7.04
CA LEU A 242 8.12 -7.77 7.96
C LEU A 242 7.95 -8.27 9.40
N GLU A 243 7.65 -9.54 9.59
CA GLU A 243 7.41 -10.14 10.91
C GLU A 243 8.63 -10.00 11.81
N GLY A 244 9.82 -10.25 11.26
CA GLY A 244 11.10 -10.06 11.98
C GLY A 244 11.43 -8.60 12.32
N LEU A 245 10.76 -7.63 11.68
CA LEU A 245 10.96 -6.20 11.91
C LEU A 245 9.90 -5.59 12.84
N LYS A 246 8.88 -6.37 13.24
CA LYS A 246 7.71 -5.91 13.99
C LYS A 246 8.06 -5.03 15.20
N GLN A 247 8.99 -5.47 16.05
CA GLN A 247 9.40 -4.70 17.24
C GLN A 247 10.13 -3.41 16.88
N MET A 248 10.97 -3.43 15.84
CA MET A 248 11.69 -2.26 15.38
C MET A 248 10.75 -1.22 14.75
N LEU A 249 9.67 -1.67 14.11
CA LEU A 249 8.70 -0.81 13.43
C LEU A 249 7.67 -0.17 14.35
N LEU A 250 7.29 -0.88 15.42
CA LEU A 250 6.10 -0.55 16.22
C LEU A 250 6.39 -0.43 17.71
N ASP A 251 7.59 -0.79 18.17
CA ASP A 251 7.97 -0.78 19.58
C ASP A 251 6.88 -1.48 20.45
N HIS A 252 6.40 -0.85 21.53
CA HIS A 252 5.35 -1.38 22.40
C HIS A 252 4.01 -1.67 21.68
N SER A 253 3.74 -0.99 20.55
CA SER A 253 2.53 -1.20 19.73
C SER A 253 2.57 -2.48 18.91
N ALA A 254 3.69 -3.22 18.91
CA ALA A 254 3.78 -4.55 18.32
C ALA A 254 2.69 -5.50 18.87
N THR A 255 2.27 -5.34 20.12
CA THR A 255 1.22 -6.19 20.73
C THR A 255 -0.17 -5.99 20.12
N TYR A 256 -0.43 -4.83 19.51
CA TYR A 256 -1.72 -4.46 18.93
C TYR A 256 -1.93 -4.97 17.50
N VAL A 257 -0.94 -5.66 16.93
CA VAL A 257 -0.97 -6.19 15.57
C VAL A 257 -0.46 -7.62 15.52
N ASP A 258 -1.02 -8.42 14.63
CA ASP A 258 -0.55 -9.76 14.27
C ASP A 258 0.00 -9.71 12.83
N ILE A 259 1.28 -9.40 12.69
CA ILE A 259 2.00 -9.41 11.40
C ILE A 259 2.47 -10.84 11.14
N GLN A 260 2.13 -11.38 9.96
CA GLN A 260 2.64 -12.66 9.48
C GLN A 260 3.13 -12.53 8.05
N ASP A 261 4.32 -13.05 7.77
CA ASP A 261 4.87 -13.12 6.42
C ASP A 261 4.33 -14.34 5.67
N VAL A 262 3.83 -14.12 4.45
CA VAL A 262 3.29 -15.16 3.58
C VAL A 262 4.08 -15.19 2.29
N ILE A 263 4.82 -16.28 2.08
CA ILE A 263 5.56 -16.48 0.83
C ILE A 263 4.58 -16.96 -0.24
N SER A 264 4.34 -16.08 -1.23
CA SER A 264 3.32 -16.28 -2.27
C SER A 264 3.67 -17.38 -3.28
N GLU A 265 4.95 -17.78 -3.36
CA GLU A 265 5.46 -18.84 -4.22
C GLU A 265 5.93 -20.02 -3.37
N GLN A 266 5.24 -21.17 -3.46
CA GLN A 266 5.60 -22.37 -2.72
C GLN A 266 6.55 -23.31 -3.49
N GLY A 267 6.91 -23.01 -4.75
CA GLY A 267 7.51 -24.01 -5.63
C GLY A 267 8.50 -23.49 -6.68
N ASN A 268 9.75 -23.25 -6.27
CA ASN A 268 10.88 -23.48 -7.18
C ASN A 268 12.18 -23.81 -6.43
N ILE A 269 12.15 -24.92 -5.68
CA ILE A 269 13.28 -25.46 -4.89
C ILE A 269 14.52 -25.67 -5.78
N PHE A 270 14.32 -25.93 -7.08
CA PHE A 270 15.36 -26.13 -8.09
C PHE A 270 16.16 -24.86 -8.46
N ASN A 271 15.61 -23.66 -8.22
CA ASN A 271 16.30 -22.40 -8.51
C ASN A 271 17.08 -21.83 -7.30
N ARG A 272 16.99 -22.46 -6.12
CA ARG A 272 17.75 -22.08 -4.91
C ARG A 272 19.27 -21.95 -5.09
N PRO A 273 19.95 -22.74 -5.96
CA PRO A 273 21.39 -22.57 -6.20
C PRO A 273 21.74 -21.33 -7.05
N PHE A 274 20.78 -20.78 -7.79
CA PHE A 274 20.96 -19.62 -8.67
C PHE A 274 20.22 -18.36 -8.18
N SER A 275 19.40 -18.47 -7.13
CA SER A 275 18.54 -17.41 -6.59
C SER A 275 19.29 -16.27 -5.89
N GLN A 276 20.62 -16.38 -5.73
CA GLN A 276 21.46 -15.33 -5.11
C GLN A 276 22.29 -14.52 -6.13
N LYS A 277 22.13 -14.73 -7.44
CA LYS A 277 22.85 -13.98 -8.50
C LYS A 277 21.92 -12.92 -9.13
N LEU A 278 22.45 -11.92 -9.83
CA LEU A 278 21.74 -10.75 -10.41
C LEU A 278 20.64 -11.03 -11.46
N VAL A 279 20.43 -12.29 -11.87
CA VAL A 279 19.46 -12.69 -12.91
C VAL A 279 17.98 -12.39 -12.56
N PRO A 280 17.51 -12.45 -11.30
CA PRO A 280 16.15 -12.12 -10.90
C PRO A 280 15.73 -10.66 -11.11
N LEU A 281 16.65 -9.71 -11.35
CA LEU A 281 16.28 -8.33 -11.67
C LEU A 281 15.52 -8.19 -13.01
N LEU A 282 15.77 -9.10 -13.96
CA LEU A 282 15.08 -9.12 -15.26
C LEU A 282 13.66 -9.70 -15.15
N TRP A 283 13.42 -10.57 -14.17
CA TRP A 283 12.14 -11.26 -13.92
C TRP A 283 11.37 -10.68 -12.72
N GLY A 284 12.00 -9.74 -12.00
CA GLY A 284 11.47 -9.14 -10.78
C GLY A 284 10.14 -8.42 -11.01
N GLY A 285 9.93 -7.85 -12.19
CA GLY A 285 8.64 -7.25 -12.57
C GLY A 285 7.49 -8.25 -12.68
N GLU A 286 7.74 -9.47 -13.19
CA GLU A 286 6.72 -10.53 -13.25
C GLU A 286 6.41 -11.07 -11.85
N ALA A 287 7.46 -11.37 -11.07
CA ALA A 287 7.35 -11.75 -9.67
C ALA A 287 6.55 -10.72 -8.86
N HIS A 288 6.87 -9.44 -9.05
CA HIS A 288 6.25 -8.32 -8.35
C HIS A 288 4.77 -8.12 -8.72
N ASN A 289 4.34 -8.48 -9.92
CA ASN A 289 2.94 -8.37 -10.34
C ASN A 289 2.12 -9.65 -10.09
N SER A 290 2.78 -10.78 -9.78
CA SER A 290 2.14 -12.09 -9.65
C SER A 290 1.08 -12.17 -8.53
N TYR A 291 1.16 -11.30 -7.51
CA TYR A 291 0.26 -11.35 -6.35
C TYR A 291 -1.22 -11.21 -6.70
N TRP A 292 -1.55 -10.41 -7.73
CA TRP A 292 -2.92 -10.11 -8.14
C TRP A 292 -3.70 -11.34 -8.60
N ASP A 293 -3.02 -12.36 -9.14
CA ASP A 293 -3.64 -13.58 -9.66
C ASP A 293 -3.23 -14.85 -8.89
N ASN A 294 -2.67 -14.67 -7.70
CA ASN A 294 -2.17 -15.79 -6.89
C ASN A 294 -3.28 -16.41 -6.01
N GLN A 295 -3.46 -17.72 -6.12
CA GLN A 295 -4.49 -18.46 -5.36
C GLN A 295 -4.26 -18.44 -3.85
N LEU A 296 -3.01 -18.57 -3.41
CA LEU A 296 -2.66 -18.52 -1.99
C LEU A 296 -2.97 -17.14 -1.42
N VAL A 297 -2.62 -16.07 -2.14
CA VAL A 297 -2.94 -14.69 -1.73
C VAL A 297 -4.45 -14.52 -1.55
N GLY A 298 -5.25 -14.85 -2.57
CA GLY A 298 -6.71 -14.74 -2.49
C GLY A 298 -7.33 -15.55 -1.35
N LYS A 299 -6.86 -16.79 -1.16
CA LYS A 299 -7.33 -17.68 -0.08
C LYS A 299 -6.97 -17.13 1.30
N THR A 300 -5.73 -16.75 1.54
CA THR A 300 -5.30 -16.20 2.84
C THR A 300 -6.07 -14.93 3.18
N ILE A 301 -6.27 -14.02 2.21
CA ILE A 301 -7.05 -12.80 2.46
C ILE A 301 -8.51 -13.14 2.80
N SER A 302 -9.11 -14.12 2.11
CA SER A 302 -10.48 -14.56 2.40
C SER A 302 -10.65 -15.13 3.82
N GLU A 303 -9.66 -15.88 4.30
CA GLU A 303 -9.65 -16.44 5.65
C GLU A 303 -9.59 -15.33 6.71
N ILE A 304 -8.78 -14.30 6.47
CA ILE A 304 -8.69 -13.12 7.35
C ILE A 304 -9.99 -12.32 7.36
N ILE A 305 -10.60 -12.08 6.20
CA ILE A 305 -11.90 -11.36 6.11
C ILE A 305 -13.00 -12.12 6.87
N ARG A 306 -13.01 -13.45 6.79
CA ARG A 306 -13.94 -14.30 7.55
C ARG A 306 -13.67 -14.25 9.06
N ALA A 307 -12.42 -14.42 9.47
CA ALA A 307 -12.02 -14.43 10.87
C ALA A 307 -12.10 -13.06 11.55
N ALA A 308 -12.19 -11.98 10.76
CA ALA A 308 -12.39 -10.64 11.29
C ALA A 308 -13.78 -10.44 11.93
N ALA A 309 -14.70 -11.41 11.82
CA ALA A 309 -16.03 -11.37 12.42
C ALA A 309 -15.98 -11.28 13.95
#